data_AF-A0A428YIK8-F1
#
_entry.id   AF-A0A428YIK8-F1
#
_cell.length_a   1.000
_cell.length_b   1.000
_cell.length_c   1.000
_cell.angle_alpha   90.00
_cell.angle_beta   90.00
_cell.angle_gamma   90.00
#
_symmetry.space_group_name_H-M   'P 1'
#
loop_
_entity.id
_entity.type
_entity.pdbx_description
1 polymer ?
#
loop_
_entity_poly.entity_id
_entity_poly.type
_entity_poly.pdbx_seq_one_letter_code
_entity_poly.pdbx_strand_id
1 'polypeptide(L)'
;MRVTRLALAAVALVAGCGQAVTGSPVPNPKDLKVAGERFYNVGLDSVRTYIKDATDFRGTVYRYGAIKDKRSGSEVSVSMRGTPPALITKIKSTSHPGFDYDLYRPADGDRGYIKLGPGYAKLAPTPWVSEPASPVSGYGCAISGLQTLCKLIDAMEQTAKGGVAAPEGSKGADGATEVRTGITLKAFIDNSVIPIPADVTALVEPEMMGKVFPTKIIVNADGTLRKVEVKGEVPGKDGKVQLEVGYEARGRSAADDFPPLPAAGETTALPDKAASDDFWARLGATRG
;
A
#
# COMPACT_ATOMS: atom_id res chain seq x y z
N MET A 1 87.31 -19.05 -47.45
CA MET A 1 86.48 -19.23 -46.24
C MET A 1 85.27 -18.31 -46.31
N ARG A 2 84.09 -18.78 -45.84
CA ARG A 2 82.75 -18.15 -45.77
C ARG A 2 81.90 -18.33 -47.04
N VAL A 3 81.07 -19.38 -47.14
CA VAL A 3 79.79 -19.74 -46.45
C VAL A 3 78.57 -19.10 -47.13
N THR A 4 77.77 -19.99 -47.73
CA THR A 4 76.45 -19.91 -48.36
C THR A 4 75.38 -19.25 -47.48
N ARG A 5 74.42 -18.51 -48.05
CA ARG A 5 73.08 -18.32 -47.43
C ARG A 5 71.96 -18.39 -48.47
N LEU A 6 71.18 -19.46 -48.39
CA LEU A 6 69.85 -19.63 -48.97
C LEU A 6 68.88 -18.61 -48.36
N ALA A 7 68.03 -18.02 -49.19
CA ALA A 7 66.85 -17.27 -48.76
C ALA A 7 65.72 -18.26 -48.42
N LEU A 8 65.25 -18.23 -47.16
CA LEU A 8 64.06 -18.95 -46.71
C LEU A 8 62.93 -17.92 -46.50
N ALA A 9 61.92 -17.96 -47.36
CA ALA A 9 60.68 -17.20 -47.19
C ALA A 9 59.77 -17.96 -46.21
N ALA A 10 59.68 -17.49 -44.97
CA ALA A 10 58.69 -17.97 -44.01
C ALA A 10 57.44 -17.07 -44.08
N VAL A 11 56.36 -17.61 -44.64
CA VAL A 11 55.03 -17.02 -44.66
C VAL A 11 54.51 -16.97 -43.22
N ALA A 12 54.37 -15.76 -42.68
CA ALA A 12 53.70 -15.53 -41.40
C ALA A 12 52.18 -15.71 -41.58
N LEU A 13 51.68 -16.90 -41.25
CA LEU A 13 50.26 -17.16 -41.05
C LEU A 13 49.79 -16.37 -39.82
N VAL A 14 49.17 -15.21 -40.06
CA VAL A 14 48.42 -14.48 -39.04
C VAL A 14 47.20 -15.31 -38.68
N ALA A 15 47.33 -16.14 -37.65
CA ALA A 15 46.18 -16.78 -37.00
C ALA A 15 45.35 -15.68 -36.33
N GLY A 16 44.33 -15.19 -37.04
CA GLY A 16 43.31 -14.34 -36.45
C GLY A 16 42.53 -15.14 -35.43
N CYS A 17 42.85 -14.98 -34.15
CA CYS A 17 41.99 -15.39 -33.04
C CYS A 17 40.71 -14.54 -33.06
N GLY A 18 39.77 -14.88 -33.94
CA GLY A 18 38.40 -14.43 -33.84
C GLY A 18 37.82 -14.98 -32.54
N GLN A 19 37.86 -14.20 -31.46
CA GLN A 19 37.14 -14.53 -30.24
C GLN A 19 35.66 -14.56 -30.62
N ALA A 20 35.09 -15.77 -30.69
CA ALA A 20 33.67 -15.96 -30.82
C ALA A 20 33.00 -15.23 -29.66
N VAL A 21 32.26 -14.16 -29.96
CA VAL A 21 31.42 -13.49 -28.98
C VAL A 21 30.35 -14.50 -28.61
N THR A 22 30.49 -15.15 -27.46
CA THR A 22 29.48 -16.05 -26.93
C THR A 22 28.20 -15.23 -26.75
N GLY A 23 27.22 -15.44 -27.61
CA GLY A 23 25.92 -14.80 -27.48
C GLY A 23 25.38 -15.10 -26.09
N SER A 24 25.02 -14.05 -25.34
CA SER A 24 24.37 -14.25 -24.05
C SER A 24 22.98 -14.85 -24.31
N PRO A 25 22.58 -15.90 -23.57
CA PRO A 25 21.26 -16.49 -23.75
C PRO A 25 20.18 -15.42 -23.53
N VAL A 26 19.36 -15.19 -24.55
CA VAL A 26 18.18 -14.33 -24.46
C VAL A 26 17.05 -15.17 -23.86
N PRO A 27 16.45 -14.77 -22.73
CA PRO A 27 15.37 -15.53 -22.13
C PRO A 27 14.16 -15.62 -23.06
N ASN A 28 13.50 -16.78 -23.08
CA ASN A 28 12.27 -16.97 -23.85
C ASN A 28 11.14 -16.09 -23.27
N PRO A 29 10.48 -15.25 -24.09
CA PRO A 29 9.38 -14.39 -23.63
C PRO A 29 8.22 -15.13 -22.95
N LYS A 30 7.93 -16.37 -23.38
CA LYS A 30 6.87 -17.19 -22.75
C LYS A 30 7.27 -17.62 -21.33
N ASP A 31 8.52 -18.02 -21.15
CA ASP A 31 9.02 -18.46 -19.85
C ASP A 31 9.10 -17.28 -18.87
N LEU A 32 9.48 -16.09 -19.34
CA LEU A 32 9.43 -14.85 -18.56
C LEU A 32 8.01 -14.54 -18.08
N LYS A 33 7.01 -14.66 -18.96
CA LYS A 33 5.60 -14.44 -18.60
C LYS A 33 5.13 -15.40 -17.52
N VAL A 34 5.39 -16.70 -17.68
CA VAL A 34 5.02 -17.73 -16.70
C VAL A 34 5.71 -17.50 -15.36
N ALA A 35 7.00 -17.11 -15.38
CA ALA A 35 7.72 -16.77 -14.16
C ALA A 35 7.12 -15.54 -13.46
N GLY A 36 6.79 -14.49 -14.22
CA GLY A 36 6.12 -13.29 -13.71
C GLY A 36 4.77 -13.59 -13.07
N GLU A 37 3.93 -14.40 -13.72
CA GLU A 37 2.63 -14.85 -13.18
C GLU A 37 2.80 -15.66 -11.89
N ARG A 38 3.82 -16.51 -11.81
CA ARG A 38 4.13 -17.25 -10.58
C ARG A 38 4.48 -16.32 -9.43
N PHE A 39 5.34 -15.32 -9.67
CA PHE A 39 5.68 -14.33 -8.65
C PHE A 39 4.46 -13.51 -8.24
N TYR A 40 3.63 -13.12 -9.19
CA TYR A 40 2.39 -12.40 -8.93
C TYR A 40 1.45 -13.16 -7.99
N ASN A 41 1.24 -14.46 -8.25
CA ASN A 41 0.42 -15.30 -7.39
C ASN A 41 1.01 -15.42 -5.97
N VAL A 42 2.33 -15.59 -5.84
CA VAL A 42 3.01 -15.57 -4.53
C VAL A 42 2.75 -14.25 -3.78
N GLY A 43 2.87 -13.12 -4.48
CA GLY A 43 2.59 -11.81 -3.91
C GLY A 43 1.15 -11.68 -3.43
N LEU A 44 0.17 -11.98 -4.28
CA LEU A 44 -1.25 -11.88 -3.93
C LEU A 44 -1.65 -12.84 -2.81
N ASP A 45 -1.17 -14.08 -2.85
CA ASP A 45 -1.49 -15.08 -1.83
C ASP A 45 -0.90 -14.70 -0.47
N SER A 46 0.28 -14.09 -0.44
CA SER A 46 0.86 -13.54 0.79
C SER A 46 -0.01 -12.42 1.38
N VAL A 47 -0.53 -11.52 0.54
CA VAL A 47 -1.44 -10.45 1.00
C VAL A 47 -2.77 -11.02 1.49
N ARG A 48 -3.38 -11.95 0.75
CA ARG A 48 -4.65 -12.59 1.15
C ARG A 48 -4.51 -13.36 2.46
N THR A 49 -3.42 -14.11 2.61
CA THR A 49 -3.10 -14.85 3.84
C THR A 49 -2.93 -13.88 5.00
N TYR A 50 -2.17 -12.78 4.79
CA TYR A 50 -1.99 -11.75 5.81
C TYR A 50 -3.32 -11.15 6.28
N ILE A 51 -4.24 -10.85 5.37
CA ILE A 51 -5.59 -10.33 5.71
C ILE A 51 -6.42 -11.38 6.45
N LYS A 52 -6.41 -12.62 5.97
CA LYS A 52 -7.21 -13.72 6.53
C LYS A 52 -6.79 -14.08 7.96
N ASP A 53 -5.48 -14.11 8.21
CA ASP A 53 -4.91 -14.58 9.47
C ASP A 53 -4.69 -13.43 10.47
N ALA A 54 -5.09 -12.21 10.11
CA ALA A 54 -4.99 -11.02 10.95
C ALA A 54 -5.83 -11.17 12.23
N THR A 55 -5.16 -11.59 13.31
CA THR A 55 -5.72 -11.75 14.66
C THR A 55 -4.88 -11.00 15.71
N ASP A 56 -3.59 -10.83 15.42
CA ASP A 56 -2.63 -10.08 16.22
C ASP A 56 -1.58 -9.47 15.27
N PHE A 57 -1.70 -8.17 15.00
CA PHE A 57 -0.84 -7.51 14.03
C PHE A 57 -0.72 -6.01 14.26
N ARG A 58 0.40 -5.47 13.77
CA ARG A 58 0.63 -4.05 13.52
C ARG A 58 0.80 -3.79 12.03
N GLY A 59 0.26 -2.66 11.59
CA GLY A 59 0.37 -2.19 10.22
C GLY A 59 0.51 -0.69 10.15
N THR A 60 1.22 -0.22 9.13
CA THR A 60 1.24 1.20 8.76
C THR A 60 0.72 1.34 7.34
N VAL A 61 -0.24 2.23 7.14
CA VAL A 61 -0.69 2.66 5.83
C VAL A 61 -0.29 4.10 5.62
N TYR A 62 0.31 4.40 4.48
CA TYR A 62 0.54 5.76 4.03
C TYR A 62 -0.29 6.00 2.77
N ARG A 63 -0.86 7.20 2.67
CA ARG A 63 -1.67 7.64 1.54
C ARG A 63 -1.27 9.05 1.20
N TYR A 64 -1.06 9.29 -0.08
CA TYR A 64 -0.87 10.60 -0.66
C TYR A 64 -1.47 10.60 -2.06
N GLY A 65 -2.19 11.66 -2.38
CA GLY A 65 -2.72 11.90 -3.70
C GLY A 65 -2.62 13.38 -4.03
N ALA A 66 -2.22 13.69 -5.27
CA ALA A 66 -2.27 15.04 -5.82
C ALA A 66 -2.85 15.02 -7.24
N ILE A 67 -3.86 15.86 -7.46
CA ILE A 67 -4.54 16.06 -8.74
C ILE A 67 -4.63 17.57 -8.95
N LYS A 68 -3.87 18.10 -9.90
CA LYS A 68 -3.71 19.56 -10.11
C LYS A 68 -3.27 20.27 -8.81
N ASP A 69 -4.06 21.22 -8.32
CA ASP A 69 -3.83 22.01 -7.10
C ASP A 69 -4.31 21.29 -5.82
N LYS A 70 -5.09 20.22 -5.97
CA LYS A 70 -5.65 19.47 -4.85
C LYS A 70 -4.68 18.39 -4.41
N ARG A 71 -4.31 18.39 -3.12
CA ARG A 71 -3.44 17.38 -2.51
C ARG A 71 -3.96 16.97 -1.15
N SER A 72 -3.78 15.71 -0.83
CA SER A 72 -4.14 15.14 0.48
C SER A 72 -3.17 14.03 0.84
N GLY A 73 -2.84 13.93 2.12
CA GLY A 73 -1.92 12.96 2.64
C GLY A 73 -2.26 12.59 4.08
N SER A 74 -2.03 11.32 4.40
CA SER A 74 -2.22 10.76 5.74
C SER A 74 -1.36 9.53 5.98
N GLU A 75 -1.00 9.33 7.23
CA GLU A 75 -0.47 8.08 7.75
C GLU A 75 -1.49 7.47 8.72
N VAL A 76 -1.67 6.16 8.64
CA VAL A 76 -2.54 5.41 9.53
C VAL A 76 -1.73 4.28 10.14
N SER A 77 -1.61 4.25 11.47
CA SER A 77 -1.08 3.09 12.18
C SER A 77 -2.25 2.28 12.73
N VAL A 78 -2.22 0.96 12.56
CA VAL A 78 -3.22 0.05 13.11
C VAL A 78 -2.54 -1.01 13.95
N SER A 79 -3.12 -1.31 15.11
CA SER A 79 -2.71 -2.43 15.97
C SER A 79 -3.96 -3.18 16.44
N MET A 80 -3.93 -4.50 16.34
CA MET A 80 -4.99 -5.38 16.83
C MET A 80 -4.41 -6.51 17.66
N ARG A 81 -5.11 -6.92 18.73
CA ARG A 81 -4.72 -8.04 19.59
C ARG A 81 -5.92 -8.66 20.32
N GLY A 82 -5.90 -9.99 20.44
CA GLY A 82 -6.79 -10.75 21.34
C GLY A 82 -8.10 -11.19 20.71
N THR A 83 -8.89 -11.92 21.49
CA THR A 83 -10.23 -12.42 21.12
C THR A 83 -11.15 -12.34 22.35
N PRO A 84 -12.12 -11.40 22.42
CA PRO A 84 -12.43 -10.36 21.43
C PRO A 84 -11.25 -9.39 21.20
N PRO A 85 -11.12 -8.81 19.99
CA PRO A 85 -9.97 -7.98 19.66
C PRO A 85 -10.06 -6.60 20.31
N ALA A 86 -8.98 -6.18 20.97
CA ALA A 86 -8.68 -4.77 21.12
C ALA A 86 -8.12 -4.24 19.79
N LEU A 87 -8.58 -3.07 19.36
CA LEU A 87 -8.18 -2.44 18.10
C LEU A 87 -7.89 -0.97 18.34
N ILE A 88 -6.73 -0.50 17.89
CA ILE A 88 -6.41 0.91 17.80
C ILE A 88 -6.01 1.28 16.38
N THR A 89 -6.55 2.39 15.89
CA THR A 89 -6.18 3.01 14.62
C THR A 89 -5.81 4.46 14.88
N LYS A 90 -4.55 4.83 14.65
CA LYS A 90 -4.06 6.21 14.78
C LYS A 90 -4.01 6.85 13.41
N ILE A 91 -4.71 7.95 13.19
CA ILE A 91 -4.83 8.59 11.89
C ILE A 91 -4.19 9.98 11.97
N LYS A 92 -3.11 10.16 11.23
CA LYS A 92 -2.36 11.40 11.15
C LYS A 92 -2.50 12.03 9.78
N SER A 93 -2.88 13.30 9.69
CA SER A 93 -2.85 14.03 8.43
C SER A 93 -1.46 14.61 8.19
N THR A 94 -0.90 14.34 7.01
CA THR A 94 0.37 14.96 6.58
C THR A 94 0.13 16.25 5.79
N SER A 95 -1.09 16.47 5.28
CA SER A 95 -1.45 17.71 4.58
C SER A 95 -2.05 18.78 5.49
N HIS A 96 -2.67 18.40 6.61
CA HIS A 96 -3.24 19.32 7.58
C HIS A 96 -2.80 18.92 9.00
N PRO A 97 -1.56 19.23 9.41
CA PRO A 97 -1.06 18.87 10.73
C PRO A 97 -1.99 19.33 11.86
N GLY A 98 -2.23 18.45 12.84
CA GLY A 98 -3.14 18.71 13.96
C GLY A 98 -4.58 18.25 13.71
N PHE A 99 -4.97 17.94 12.48
CA PHE A 99 -6.25 17.28 12.14
C PHE A 99 -6.12 15.75 12.21
N ASP A 100 -5.58 15.30 13.33
CA ASP A 100 -5.33 13.90 13.65
C ASP A 100 -6.43 13.38 14.57
N TYR A 101 -6.69 12.08 14.53
CA TYR A 101 -7.53 11.42 15.52
C TYR A 101 -7.18 9.95 15.65
N ASP A 102 -7.39 9.40 16.86
CA ASP A 102 -7.21 7.99 17.12
C ASP A 102 -8.57 7.33 17.38
N LEU A 103 -8.76 6.12 16.87
CA LEU A 103 -9.91 5.27 17.15
C LEU A 103 -9.44 4.11 18.01
N TYR A 104 -10.07 3.92 19.16
CA TYR A 104 -9.74 2.86 20.09
C TYR A 104 -10.98 2.08 20.49
N ARG A 105 -10.93 0.77 20.27
CA ARG A 105 -11.91 -0.20 20.75
C ARG A 105 -11.20 -1.13 21.74
N PRO A 106 -11.53 -1.08 23.05
CA PRO A 106 -11.04 -2.08 23.98
C PRO A 106 -11.61 -3.46 23.63
N ALA A 107 -10.90 -4.53 24.04
CA ALA A 107 -11.36 -5.91 23.85
C ALA A 107 -12.71 -6.15 24.52
N ASP A 108 -12.82 -5.71 25.77
CA ASP A 108 -14.02 -5.79 26.57
C ASP A 108 -14.68 -4.41 26.63
N GLY A 109 -15.97 -4.34 26.25
CA GLY A 109 -16.76 -3.12 26.35
C GLY A 109 -17.75 -2.93 25.22
N ASP A 110 -18.78 -2.16 25.52
CA ASP A 110 -19.85 -1.77 24.61
C ASP A 110 -19.61 -0.40 23.96
N ARG A 111 -18.44 0.22 24.18
CA ARG A 111 -18.07 1.53 23.62
C ARG A 111 -16.79 1.50 22.79
N GLY A 112 -16.75 2.36 21.78
CA GLY A 112 -15.55 2.81 21.09
C GLY A 112 -15.17 4.22 21.55
N TYR A 113 -13.90 4.57 21.39
CA TYR A 113 -13.33 5.85 21.82
C TYR A 113 -12.60 6.52 20.66
N ILE A 114 -12.74 7.83 20.59
CA ILE A 114 -12.15 8.68 19.56
C ILE A 114 -11.34 9.75 20.28
N LYS A 115 -10.01 9.74 20.10
CA LYS A 115 -9.14 10.78 20.63
C LYS A 115 -9.00 11.88 19.60
N LEU A 116 -9.34 13.11 19.95
CA LEU A 116 -9.30 14.25 19.04
C LEU A 116 -7.95 14.95 19.10
N GLY A 117 -7.37 15.20 17.93
CA GLY A 117 -6.25 16.12 17.76
C GLY A 117 -6.69 17.58 17.88
N PRO A 118 -5.72 18.51 17.99
CA PRO A 118 -6.01 19.93 18.21
C PRO A 118 -6.95 20.57 17.18
N GLY A 119 -6.88 20.15 15.91
CA GLY A 119 -7.73 20.64 14.83
C GLY A 119 -9.22 20.30 15.02
N TYR A 120 -9.54 19.28 15.82
CA TYR A 120 -10.89 18.84 16.13
C TYR A 120 -11.36 19.22 17.54
N ALA A 121 -10.57 19.97 18.31
CA ALA A 121 -10.89 20.28 19.71
C ALA A 121 -12.24 21.01 19.90
N LYS A 122 -12.79 21.62 18.85
CA LYS A 122 -14.11 22.27 18.89
C LYS A 122 -15.29 21.31 18.68
N LEU A 123 -15.03 20.06 18.28
CA LEU A 123 -16.10 19.08 18.01
C LEU A 123 -16.75 18.53 19.27
N ALA A 124 -16.00 18.52 20.38
CA ALA A 124 -16.45 18.05 21.69
C ALA A 124 -15.75 18.84 22.81
N PRO A 125 -16.37 18.98 24.00
CA PRO A 125 -15.78 19.69 25.13
C PRO A 125 -14.59 18.97 25.78
N THR A 126 -14.37 17.69 25.47
CA THR A 126 -13.29 16.88 26.04
C THR A 126 -12.39 16.26 24.95
N PRO A 127 -11.15 15.86 25.29
CA PRO A 127 -10.22 15.28 24.31
C PRO A 127 -10.68 13.94 23.73
N TRP A 128 -11.47 13.18 24.48
CA TRP A 128 -12.05 11.92 24.03
C TRP A 128 -13.54 12.06 23.77
N VAL A 129 -13.99 11.35 22.76
CA VAL A 129 -15.41 11.10 22.46
C VAL A 129 -15.63 9.61 22.56
N SER A 130 -16.76 9.17 23.12
CA SER A 130 -17.12 7.75 23.12
C SER A 130 -18.45 7.51 22.43
N GLU A 131 -18.56 6.42 21.70
CA GLU A 131 -19.78 6.02 21.00
C GLU A 131 -20.12 4.56 21.28
N PRO A 132 -21.39 4.15 21.08
CA PRO A 132 -21.75 2.74 21.09
C PRO A 132 -20.87 1.97 20.10
N ALA A 133 -20.30 0.86 20.56
CA ALA A 133 -19.40 0.10 19.74
C ALA A 133 -20.13 -0.67 18.64
N SER A 134 -19.58 -0.58 17.43
CA SER A 134 -19.98 -1.48 16.36
C SER A 134 -19.45 -2.90 16.62
N PRO A 135 -20.23 -3.96 16.29
CA PRO A 135 -19.73 -5.32 16.32
C PRO A 135 -18.50 -5.44 15.43
N VAL A 136 -17.41 -5.99 15.96
CA VAL A 136 -16.28 -6.38 15.13
C VAL A 136 -16.67 -7.71 14.50
N SER A 137 -17.20 -7.71 13.28
CA SER A 137 -17.59 -8.94 12.58
C SER A 137 -16.95 -8.98 11.18
N GLY A 138 -16.37 -10.13 10.80
CA GLY A 138 -15.74 -10.34 9.48
C GLY A 138 -14.41 -9.59 9.30
N TYR A 139 -13.37 -10.10 9.93
CA TYR A 139 -12.24 -9.31 10.46
C TYR A 139 -11.21 -8.76 9.47
N GLY A 140 -11.12 -9.23 8.22
CA GLY A 140 -10.06 -8.75 7.32
C GLY A 140 -10.32 -7.33 6.81
N CYS A 141 -11.23 -7.19 5.85
CA CYS A 141 -11.41 -5.94 5.11
C CYS A 141 -12.22 -4.86 5.84
N ALA A 142 -12.84 -5.18 6.98
CA ALA A 142 -13.55 -4.20 7.82
C ALA A 142 -12.59 -3.36 8.69
N ILE A 143 -11.37 -3.85 8.92
CA ILE A 143 -10.38 -3.16 9.76
C ILE A 143 -9.65 -2.10 8.94
N SER A 144 -9.62 -0.87 9.47
CA SER A 144 -8.82 0.21 8.90
C SER A 144 -7.35 -0.22 8.78
N GLY A 145 -6.75 -0.02 7.61
CA GLY A 145 -5.44 -0.57 7.29
C GLY A 145 -5.55 -1.77 6.36
N LEU A 146 -6.10 -2.90 6.85
CA LEU A 146 -6.35 -4.11 6.05
C LEU A 146 -7.33 -3.85 4.89
N GLN A 147 -8.33 -2.99 5.10
CA GLN A 147 -9.20 -2.52 4.02
C GLN A 147 -8.42 -1.94 2.83
N THR A 148 -7.30 -1.26 3.08
CA THR A 148 -6.43 -0.73 2.01
C THR A 148 -5.82 -1.85 1.20
N LEU A 149 -5.35 -2.92 1.86
CA LEU A 149 -4.82 -4.10 1.18
C LEU A 149 -5.89 -4.78 0.32
N CYS A 150 -7.12 -4.92 0.83
CA CYS A 150 -8.23 -5.49 0.06
C CYS A 150 -8.51 -4.68 -1.20
N LYS A 151 -8.65 -3.35 -1.08
CA LYS A 151 -8.87 -2.46 -2.22
C LYS A 151 -7.71 -2.48 -3.23
N LEU A 152 -6.47 -2.61 -2.75
CA LEU A 152 -5.30 -2.74 -3.61
C LEU A 152 -5.31 -4.07 -4.39
N ILE A 153 -5.69 -5.18 -3.74
CA ILE A 153 -5.87 -6.48 -4.42
C ILE A 153 -6.94 -6.34 -5.50
N ASP A 154 -8.13 -5.83 -5.16
CA ASP A 154 -9.23 -5.69 -6.10
C ASP A 154 -8.83 -4.83 -7.31
N ALA A 155 -8.11 -3.74 -7.08
CA ALA A 155 -7.60 -2.86 -8.14
C ALA A 155 -6.52 -3.53 -9.02
N MET A 156 -5.63 -4.34 -8.43
CA MET A 156 -4.64 -5.13 -9.16
C MET A 156 -5.33 -6.20 -10.02
N GLU A 157 -6.31 -6.93 -9.47
CA GLU A 157 -7.05 -7.96 -10.19
C GLU A 157 -7.89 -7.37 -11.34
N GLN A 158 -8.55 -6.22 -11.10
CA GLN A 158 -9.26 -5.50 -12.15
C GLN A 158 -8.31 -5.08 -13.29
N THR A 159 -7.11 -4.61 -12.94
CA THR A 159 -6.09 -4.23 -13.93
C THR A 159 -5.56 -5.45 -14.71
N ALA A 160 -5.31 -6.57 -14.02
CA ALA A 160 -4.84 -7.82 -14.63
C ALA A 160 -5.85 -8.39 -15.63
N LYS A 161 -7.15 -8.33 -15.33
CA LYS A 161 -8.23 -8.75 -16.25
C LYS A 161 -8.24 -7.94 -17.56
N GLY A 162 -7.75 -6.70 -17.52
CA GLY A 162 -7.59 -5.84 -18.71
C GLY A 162 -6.32 -6.12 -19.52
N GLY A 163 -5.38 -6.93 -19.01
CA GLY A 163 -4.13 -7.28 -19.70
C GLY A 163 -3.11 -6.13 -19.84
N VAL A 164 -3.25 -5.07 -19.04
CA VAL A 164 -2.49 -3.81 -19.23
C VAL A 164 -1.16 -3.77 -18.46
N ALA A 165 -1.00 -4.61 -17.43
CA ALA A 165 0.21 -4.68 -16.61
C ALA A 165 0.72 -6.12 -16.52
N ALA A 166 1.84 -6.41 -17.18
CA ALA A 166 2.49 -7.71 -17.07
C ALA A 166 3.28 -7.77 -15.74
N PRO A 167 3.06 -8.78 -14.89
CA PRO A 167 3.82 -8.88 -13.66
C PRO A 167 5.24 -9.38 -13.92
N GLU A 168 6.15 -8.92 -13.08
CA GLU A 168 7.54 -9.36 -13.01
C GLU A 168 7.86 -9.69 -11.55
N GLY A 169 8.93 -10.46 -11.34
CA GLY A 169 9.40 -10.68 -9.98
C GLY A 169 10.84 -11.15 -9.91
N SER A 170 11.41 -10.99 -8.73
CA SER A 170 12.78 -11.38 -8.42
C SER A 170 12.90 -11.85 -6.97
N LYS A 171 13.98 -12.58 -6.68
CA LYS A 171 14.38 -12.91 -5.31
C LYS A 171 15.55 -12.03 -4.92
N GLY A 172 15.44 -11.38 -3.77
CA GLY A 172 16.51 -10.63 -3.13
C GLY A 172 17.56 -11.55 -2.51
N ALA A 173 18.71 -10.98 -2.18
CA ALA A 173 19.80 -11.68 -1.49
C ALA A 173 19.40 -12.16 -0.07
N ASP A 174 18.45 -11.46 0.56
CA ASP A 174 17.85 -11.83 1.85
C ASP A 174 16.79 -12.94 1.74
N GLY A 175 16.58 -13.49 0.54
CA GLY A 175 15.55 -14.48 0.24
C GLY A 175 14.15 -13.89 0.07
N ALA A 176 13.97 -12.58 0.25
CA ALA A 176 12.70 -11.91 0.03
C ALA A 176 12.30 -12.00 -1.45
N THR A 177 11.01 -12.02 -1.72
CA THR A 177 10.46 -11.99 -3.08
C THR A 177 9.92 -10.59 -3.33
N GLU A 178 10.41 -9.94 -4.39
CA GLU A 178 9.85 -8.70 -4.89
C GLU A 178 9.01 -9.01 -6.12
N VAL A 179 7.77 -8.54 -6.13
CA VAL A 179 6.84 -8.63 -7.25
C VAL A 179 6.56 -7.22 -7.73
N ARG A 180 6.70 -6.99 -9.04
CA ARG A 180 6.36 -5.73 -9.70
C ARG A 180 5.19 -5.96 -10.64
N THR A 181 4.24 -5.05 -10.63
CA THR A 181 3.05 -5.06 -11.49
C THR A 181 2.55 -3.62 -11.61
N GLY A 182 1.28 -3.43 -11.94
CA GLY A 182 0.69 -2.11 -11.84
C GLY A 182 -0.82 -2.11 -11.69
N ILE A 183 -1.33 -0.94 -11.37
CA ILE A 183 -2.76 -0.64 -11.22
C ILE A 183 -3.09 0.50 -12.17
N THR A 184 -4.12 0.33 -13.00
CA THR A 184 -4.63 1.44 -13.81
C THR A 184 -5.26 2.52 -12.92
N LEU A 185 -5.14 3.79 -13.31
CA LEU A 185 -5.80 4.88 -12.57
C LEU A 185 -7.31 4.63 -12.42
N LYS A 186 -7.95 4.08 -13.46
CA LYS A 186 -9.35 3.67 -13.40
C LYS A 186 -9.62 2.65 -12.30
N ALA A 187 -8.89 1.54 -12.26
CA ALA A 187 -9.08 0.52 -11.23
C ALA A 187 -8.80 1.07 -9.82
N PHE A 188 -7.84 1.98 -9.68
CA PHE A 188 -7.56 2.65 -8.42
C PHE A 188 -8.75 3.48 -7.90
N ILE A 189 -9.38 4.26 -8.80
CA ILE A 189 -10.54 5.10 -8.49
C ILE A 189 -11.80 4.25 -8.26
N ASP A 190 -12.09 3.29 -9.15
CA ASP A 190 -13.26 2.43 -9.06
C ASP A 190 -13.29 1.65 -7.73
N ASN A 191 -12.14 1.17 -7.26
CA ASN A 191 -12.02 0.46 -5.98
C ASN A 191 -11.84 1.40 -4.77
N SER A 192 -11.87 2.72 -4.98
CA SER A 192 -11.75 3.72 -3.92
C SER A 192 -10.55 3.48 -3.01
N VAL A 193 -9.39 3.12 -3.59
CA VAL A 193 -8.14 2.81 -2.85
C VAL A 193 -7.77 3.97 -1.93
N ILE A 194 -7.80 5.18 -2.48
CA ILE A 194 -8.01 6.42 -1.72
C ILE A 194 -9.41 6.92 -2.09
N PRO A 195 -10.25 7.31 -1.11
CA PRO A 195 -11.48 8.04 -1.40
C PRO A 195 -11.14 9.41 -2.01
N ILE A 196 -11.46 9.60 -3.29
CA ILE A 196 -11.28 10.87 -4.01
C ILE A 196 -12.67 11.48 -4.22
N PRO A 197 -12.92 12.72 -3.78
CA PRO A 197 -14.18 13.41 -4.03
C PRO A 197 -14.52 13.46 -5.54
N ALA A 198 -15.82 13.47 -5.86
CA ALA A 198 -16.28 13.41 -7.26
C ALA A 198 -15.85 14.64 -8.08
N ASP A 199 -15.85 15.82 -7.46
CA ASP A 199 -15.36 17.08 -8.04
C ASP A 199 -13.86 17.02 -8.37
N VAL A 200 -13.06 16.37 -7.52
CA VAL A 200 -11.62 16.17 -7.78
C VAL A 200 -11.41 15.09 -8.86
N THR A 201 -12.21 14.02 -8.84
CA THR A 201 -12.17 12.96 -9.87
C THR A 201 -12.50 13.51 -11.25
N ALA A 202 -13.42 14.48 -11.35
CA ALA A 202 -13.77 15.16 -12.60
C ALA A 202 -12.61 15.97 -13.21
N LEU A 203 -11.55 16.25 -12.44
CA LEU A 203 -10.34 16.92 -12.95
C LEU A 203 -9.38 15.96 -13.67
N VAL A 204 -9.59 14.65 -13.56
CA VAL A 204 -8.77 13.63 -14.20
C VAL A 204 -9.17 13.50 -15.67
N GLU A 205 -8.20 13.65 -16.57
CA GLU A 205 -8.43 13.50 -18.00
C GLU A 205 -8.78 12.04 -18.35
N PRO A 206 -9.75 11.78 -19.25
CA PRO A 206 -10.12 10.42 -19.64
C PRO A 206 -8.94 9.57 -20.12
N GLU A 207 -7.98 10.18 -20.80
CA GLU A 207 -6.77 9.54 -21.34
C GLU A 207 -5.85 8.99 -20.25
N MET A 208 -5.92 9.55 -19.03
CA MET A 208 -5.12 9.13 -17.89
C MET A 208 -5.68 7.87 -17.23
N MET A 209 -6.97 7.58 -17.41
CA MET A 209 -7.65 6.47 -16.75
C MET A 209 -7.07 5.09 -17.10
N GLY A 210 -6.56 4.94 -18.33
CA GLY A 210 -5.88 3.72 -18.79
C GLY A 210 -4.40 3.63 -18.42
N LYS A 211 -3.81 4.67 -17.81
CA LYS A 211 -2.40 4.69 -17.44
C LYS A 211 -2.15 3.91 -16.16
N VAL A 212 -1.00 3.26 -16.10
CA VAL A 212 -0.65 2.31 -15.03
C VAL A 212 0.29 2.98 -14.02
N PHE A 213 -0.06 2.87 -12.74
CA PHE A 213 0.83 3.17 -11.63
C PHE A 213 1.64 1.93 -11.26
N PRO A 214 2.98 2.04 -11.15
CA PRO A 214 3.82 0.96 -10.67
C PRO A 214 3.37 0.48 -9.29
N THR A 215 3.24 -0.83 -9.15
CA THR A 215 2.86 -1.49 -7.90
C THR A 215 3.90 -2.53 -7.54
N LYS A 216 4.28 -2.57 -6.27
CA LYS A 216 5.30 -3.46 -5.72
C LYS A 216 4.74 -4.21 -4.53
N ILE A 217 4.91 -5.52 -4.51
CA ILE A 217 4.65 -6.37 -3.35
C ILE A 217 5.98 -6.96 -2.91
N ILE A 218 6.28 -6.87 -1.62
CA ILE A 218 7.46 -7.47 -1.01
C ILE A 218 6.99 -8.53 -0.02
N VAL A 219 7.49 -9.74 -0.21
CA VAL A 219 7.23 -10.90 0.63
C VAL A 219 8.54 -11.33 1.29
N ASN A 220 8.51 -11.56 2.60
CA ASN A 220 9.66 -12.05 3.36
C ASN A 220 10.10 -13.45 2.88
N ALA A 221 11.29 -13.88 3.25
CA ALA A 221 11.80 -15.22 2.93
C ALA A 221 10.92 -16.35 3.50
N ASP A 222 10.21 -16.09 4.62
CA ASP A 222 9.25 -17.00 5.25
C ASP A 222 7.85 -17.00 4.59
N GLY A 223 7.65 -16.23 3.51
CA GLY A 223 6.38 -16.13 2.79
C GLY A 223 5.40 -15.09 3.36
N THR A 224 5.73 -14.43 4.47
CA THR A 224 4.86 -13.42 5.08
C THR A 224 4.92 -12.08 4.35
N LEU A 225 3.80 -11.35 4.34
CA LEU A 225 3.74 -10.03 3.72
C LEU A 225 4.68 -9.06 4.45
N ARG A 226 5.57 -8.38 3.72
CA ARG A 226 6.37 -7.26 4.23
C ARG A 226 5.72 -5.93 3.86
N LYS A 227 5.42 -5.72 2.57
CA LYS A 227 4.96 -4.43 2.04
C LYS A 227 4.13 -4.57 0.76
N VAL A 228 3.13 -3.72 0.59
CA VAL A 228 2.50 -3.43 -0.71
C VAL A 228 2.60 -1.93 -0.95
N GLU A 229 2.99 -1.49 -2.14
CA GLU A 229 3.19 -0.09 -2.48
C GLU A 229 2.76 0.20 -3.91
N VAL A 230 1.94 1.23 -4.09
CA VAL A 230 1.61 1.87 -5.36
C VAL A 230 2.21 3.26 -5.31
N LYS A 231 3.13 3.57 -6.22
CA LYS A 231 3.79 4.87 -6.24
C LYS A 231 4.13 5.30 -7.65
N GLY A 232 3.71 6.51 -8.01
CA GLY A 232 4.09 7.09 -9.28
C GLY A 232 3.33 8.36 -9.62
N GLU A 233 3.52 8.79 -10.85
CA GLU A 233 2.77 9.88 -11.44
C GLU A 233 2.37 9.54 -12.87
N VAL A 234 1.18 10.00 -13.24
CA VAL A 234 0.66 9.91 -14.60
C VAL A 234 0.56 11.34 -15.14
N PRO A 235 1.23 11.66 -16.25
CA PRO A 235 1.09 12.95 -16.91
C PRO A 235 -0.20 13.01 -17.75
N GLY A 236 -0.85 14.17 -17.73
CA GLY A 236 -1.94 14.58 -18.62
C GLY A 236 -1.54 15.80 -19.44
N LYS A 237 -2.46 16.34 -20.23
CA LYS A 237 -2.26 17.59 -21.00
C LYS A 237 -2.21 18.81 -20.10
N ASP A 238 -3.10 18.87 -19.11
CA ASP A 238 -3.32 20.03 -18.24
C ASP A 238 -2.82 19.81 -16.81
N GLY A 239 -1.96 18.81 -16.60
CA GLY A 239 -1.37 18.53 -15.30
C GLY A 239 -0.92 17.09 -15.14
N LYS A 240 -0.89 16.63 -13.88
CA LYS A 240 -0.53 15.26 -13.53
C LYS A 240 -1.34 14.76 -12.33
N VAL A 241 -1.47 13.44 -12.25
CA VAL A 241 -2.00 12.72 -11.10
C VAL A 241 -0.83 12.03 -10.42
N GLN A 242 -0.57 12.36 -9.16
CA GLN A 242 0.44 11.69 -8.34
C GLN A 242 -0.25 10.86 -7.28
N LEU A 243 0.17 9.60 -7.12
CA LEU A 243 -0.36 8.70 -6.11
C LEU A 243 0.80 8.02 -5.38
N GLU A 244 0.68 7.95 -4.07
CA GLU A 244 1.53 7.12 -3.21
C GLU A 244 0.65 6.49 -2.14
N VAL A 245 0.43 5.18 -2.24
CA VAL A 245 -0.31 4.40 -1.26
C VAL A 245 0.50 3.16 -0.94
N GLY A 246 0.60 2.81 0.33
CA GLY A 246 1.12 1.51 0.68
C GLY A 246 0.73 1.06 2.05
N TYR A 247 1.03 -0.21 2.27
CA TYR A 247 0.86 -0.91 3.54
C TYR A 247 2.18 -1.57 3.90
N GLU A 248 2.60 -1.42 5.15
CA GLU A 248 3.77 -2.10 5.70
C GLU A 248 3.37 -2.92 6.92
N ALA A 249 3.68 -4.21 6.90
CA ALA A 249 3.49 -5.08 8.05
C ALA A 249 4.57 -4.77 9.10
N ARG A 250 4.16 -4.56 10.35
CA ARG A 250 5.05 -4.17 11.47
C ARG A 250 5.13 -5.25 12.57
N GLY A 251 4.77 -6.49 12.21
CA GLY A 251 4.79 -7.64 13.10
C GLY A 251 3.56 -7.73 14.00
N ARG A 252 3.71 -8.36 15.17
CA ARG A 252 2.63 -8.54 16.17
C ARG A 252 2.49 -7.31 17.06
N SER A 253 1.31 -7.14 17.65
CA SER A 253 1.04 -6.10 18.63
C SER A 253 1.60 -6.48 20.01
N ALA A 254 2.11 -5.48 20.72
CA ALA A 254 2.49 -5.53 22.11
C ALA A 254 1.38 -4.91 23.00
N ALA A 255 1.51 -5.03 24.32
CA ALA A 255 0.47 -4.53 25.25
C ALA A 255 0.44 -3.00 25.32
N ASP A 256 1.61 -2.38 25.18
CA ASP A 256 1.86 -0.94 25.20
C ASP A 256 1.42 -0.21 23.91
N ASP A 257 1.04 -0.94 22.86
CA ASP A 257 0.43 -0.34 21.68
C ASP A 257 -0.98 0.23 21.97
N PHE A 258 -1.64 -0.25 23.03
CA PHE A 258 -3.01 0.10 23.39
C PHE A 258 -3.04 1.07 24.58
N PRO A 259 -3.79 2.19 24.47
CA PRO A 259 -3.90 3.15 25.56
C PRO A 259 -4.79 2.60 26.69
N PRO A 260 -4.61 3.11 27.92
CA PRO A 260 -5.61 2.90 28.96
C PRO A 260 -6.95 3.54 28.56
N LEU A 261 -8.04 3.09 29.19
CA LEU A 261 -9.33 3.75 29.03
C LEU A 261 -9.24 5.20 29.54
N PRO A 262 -9.89 6.16 28.84
CA PRO A 262 -9.92 7.54 29.30
C PRO A 262 -10.72 7.66 30.61
N ALA A 263 -10.37 8.65 31.43
CA ALA A 263 -11.12 8.93 32.66
C ALA A 263 -12.53 9.46 32.34
N ALA A 264 -13.48 9.25 33.26
CA ALA A 264 -14.88 9.65 33.05
C ALA A 264 -15.06 11.15 32.77
N GLY A 265 -14.24 12.01 33.39
CA GLY A 265 -14.26 13.46 33.16
C GLY A 265 -13.56 13.94 31.87
N GLU A 266 -12.91 13.03 31.13
CA GLU A 266 -12.16 13.35 29.91
C GLU A 266 -12.88 12.88 28.64
N THR A 267 -14.11 12.37 28.78
CA THR A 267 -14.86 11.73 27.69
C THR A 267 -16.23 12.36 27.50
N THR A 268 -16.52 12.78 26.27
CA THR A 268 -17.84 13.20 25.83
C THR A 268 -18.57 11.98 25.29
N ALA A 269 -19.65 11.56 25.94
CA ALA A 269 -20.42 10.40 25.48
C ALA A 269 -21.43 10.81 24.41
N LEU A 270 -21.34 10.18 23.23
CA LEU A 270 -22.41 10.17 22.23
C LEU A 270 -23.45 9.13 22.68
N PRO A 271 -24.71 9.53 22.88
CA PRO A 271 -25.72 8.67 23.48
C PRO A 271 -26.25 7.59 22.52
N ASP A 272 -26.31 7.88 21.23
CA ASP A 272 -26.97 7.03 20.24
C ASP A 272 -26.32 7.16 18.84
N LYS A 273 -26.86 6.38 17.89
CA LYS A 273 -26.40 6.38 16.50
C LYS A 273 -26.55 7.74 15.81
N ALA A 274 -27.61 8.49 16.09
CA ALA A 274 -27.83 9.78 15.45
C ALA A 274 -26.75 10.80 15.89
N ALA A 275 -26.40 10.79 17.18
CA ALA A 275 -25.30 11.60 17.70
C ALA A 275 -23.93 11.16 17.14
N SER A 276 -23.69 9.85 16.98
CA SER A 276 -22.51 9.34 16.27
C SER A 276 -22.45 9.83 14.83
N ASP A 277 -23.54 9.68 14.07
CA ASP A 277 -23.59 10.07 12.65
C ASP A 277 -23.36 11.58 12.48
N ASP A 278 -23.97 12.42 13.33
CA ASP A 278 -23.72 13.87 13.37
C ASP A 278 -22.26 14.20 13.67
N PHE A 279 -21.67 13.55 14.68
CA PHE A 279 -20.27 13.75 15.04
C PHE A 279 -19.35 13.42 13.86
N TRP A 280 -19.55 12.27 13.19
CA TRP A 280 -18.77 11.86 12.03
C TRP A 280 -18.96 12.79 10.83
N ALA A 281 -20.18 13.30 10.61
CA ALA A 281 -20.44 14.30 9.57
C ALA A 281 -19.68 15.61 9.83
N ARG A 282 -19.71 16.13 11.07
CA ARG A 282 -18.96 17.34 11.47
C ARG A 282 -17.45 17.13 11.39
N LEU A 283 -16.95 15.96 11.79
CA LEU A 283 -15.53 15.60 11.66
C LEU A 283 -15.10 15.61 10.19
N GLY A 284 -15.90 15.03 9.30
CA GLY A 284 -15.66 15.04 7.85
C GLY A 284 -15.67 16.44 7.25
N ALA A 285 -16.65 17.29 7.63
CA ALA A 285 -16.75 18.66 7.15
C ALA A 285 -15.61 19.57 7.64
N THR A 286 -14.99 19.27 8.79
CA THR A 286 -13.89 20.06 9.35
C THR A 286 -12.59 19.96 8.54
N ARG A 287 -12.46 18.93 7.69
CA ARG A 287 -11.33 18.72 6.76
C ARG A 287 -11.60 19.21 5.33
N GLY A 288 -12.82 19.63 5.03
CA GLY A 288 -13.31 20.02 3.69
C GLY A 288 -13.20 21.52 3.44
#